data_AF-W7I2I0-F1
#
_entry.id   AF-W7I2I0-F1
#
_cell.length_a   1.000
_cell.length_b   1.000
_cell.length_c   1.000
_cell.angle_alpha   90.00
_cell.angle_beta   90.00
_cell.angle_gamma   90.00
#
_symmetry.space_group_name_H-M   'P 1'
#
loop_
_entity.id
_entity.type
_entity.pdbx_description
1 polymer ?
#
loop_
_entity_poly.entity_id
_entity_poly.type
_entity_poly.pdbx_seq_one_letter_code
_entity_poly.pdbx_strand_id
1 'polypeptide(L)'
;MRFWDDEDGGKWRKSVIDIEGEVLCVSQFTLLANTRKGRKPDFHGAMAPDKAKALYEAFFAGVQQGYKPEKVKDGVFQAMMQVALVNDGPVTLELNTPEKKPKPEKGNKVAKLKVGGTETPGSTSGVSEEM
;
A
#
# COMPACT_ATOMS: atom_id res chain seq x y z
N MET A 1 -2.23 -13.68 -13.65
CA MET A 1 -1.03 -13.53 -14.51
C MET A 1 -0.87 -14.78 -15.34
N ARG A 2 -0.10 -14.74 -16.45
CA ARG A 2 0.11 -15.88 -17.34
C ARG A 2 1.56 -16.37 -17.22
N PHE A 3 1.75 -17.65 -16.94
CA PHE A 3 3.07 -18.27 -16.71
C PHE A 3 3.30 -19.55 -17.51
N TRP A 4 2.22 -20.17 -18.01
CA TRP A 4 2.29 -21.42 -18.76
C TRP A 4 2.03 -21.18 -20.25
N ASP A 5 2.57 -22.05 -21.09
CA ASP A 5 2.35 -22.04 -22.52
C ASP A 5 0.93 -22.56 -22.86
N ASP A 6 0.38 -22.20 -24.03
CA ASP A 6 -0.86 -22.78 -24.54
C ASP A 6 -0.61 -24.09 -25.32
N GLU A 7 -1.69 -24.80 -25.65
CA GLU A 7 -1.62 -26.09 -26.39
C GLU A 7 -1.14 -25.91 -27.84
N ASP A 8 -1.25 -24.70 -28.40
CA ASP A 8 -0.78 -24.34 -29.74
C ASP A 8 0.71 -23.92 -29.75
N GLY A 9 1.42 -24.05 -28.62
CA GLY A 9 2.84 -23.72 -28.47
C GLY A 9 3.13 -22.23 -28.26
N GLY A 10 2.11 -21.41 -28.04
CA GLY A 10 2.21 -20.01 -27.69
C GLY A 10 2.71 -19.82 -26.25
N LYS A 11 3.81 -19.09 -26.08
CA LYS A 11 4.43 -18.91 -24.75
C LYS A 11 3.71 -17.89 -23.87
N TRP A 12 3.70 -18.12 -22.55
CA TRP A 12 3.16 -17.18 -21.54
C TRP A 12 1.67 -16.83 -21.75
N ARG A 13 0.86 -17.84 -22.04
CA ARG A 13 -0.54 -17.70 -22.51
C ARG A 13 -1.58 -18.12 -21.47
N LYS A 14 -1.29 -19.14 -20.67
CA LYS A 14 -2.18 -19.67 -19.63
C LYS A 14 -1.82 -19.14 -18.24
N SER A 15 -2.84 -18.85 -17.44
CA SER A 15 -2.78 -18.47 -16.03
C SER A 15 -3.02 -19.67 -15.11
N VAL A 16 -2.86 -19.47 -13.80
CA VAL A 16 -3.13 -20.52 -12.78
C VAL A 16 -4.59 -21.00 -12.83
N ILE A 17 -5.51 -20.14 -13.27
CA ILE A 17 -6.92 -20.47 -13.48
C ILE A 17 -7.06 -21.39 -14.70
N ASP A 18 -6.43 -21.02 -15.82
CA ASP A 18 -6.52 -21.74 -17.10
C ASP A 18 -5.88 -23.14 -17.04
N ILE A 19 -4.86 -23.34 -16.21
CA ILE A 19 -4.26 -24.65 -15.94
C ILE A 19 -4.89 -25.39 -14.75
N GLU A 20 -5.92 -24.82 -14.12
CA GLU A 20 -6.58 -25.39 -12.94
C GLU A 20 -5.61 -25.70 -11.78
N GLY A 21 -4.56 -24.90 -11.62
CA GLY A 21 -3.52 -25.05 -10.61
C GLY A 21 -3.95 -24.57 -9.21
N GLU A 22 -3.10 -24.82 -8.20
CA GLU A 22 -3.29 -24.34 -6.83
C GLU A 22 -2.43 -23.11 -6.52
N VAL A 23 -2.84 -22.34 -5.51
CA VAL A 23 -2.14 -21.15 -5.02
C VAL A 23 -1.84 -21.33 -3.54
N LEU A 24 -0.58 -21.22 -3.12
CA LEU A 24 -0.18 -21.16 -1.71
C LEU A 24 0.16 -19.72 -1.33
N CYS A 25 -0.58 -19.16 -0.38
CA CYS A 25 -0.29 -17.86 0.22
C CYS A 25 0.58 -18.04 1.48
N VAL A 26 1.63 -17.23 1.61
CA VAL A 26 2.49 -17.20 2.81
C VAL A 26 2.81 -15.75 3.17
N SER A 27 2.54 -15.33 4.40
CA SER A 27 2.84 -13.98 4.88
C SER A 27 4.35 -13.77 5.05
N GLN A 28 4.97 -12.89 4.24
CA GLN A 28 6.43 -12.68 4.25
C GLN A 28 6.82 -11.20 4.45
N PHE A 29 6.84 -10.73 5.71
CA PHE A 29 7.19 -9.33 6.02
C PHE A 29 8.62 -8.95 5.60
N THR A 30 9.52 -9.94 5.51
CA THR A 30 10.94 -9.71 5.18
C THR A 30 11.19 -9.24 3.75
N LEU A 31 10.18 -9.28 2.87
CA LEU A 31 10.25 -8.66 1.54
C LEU A 31 10.45 -7.14 1.62
N LEU A 32 10.07 -6.51 2.74
CA LEU A 32 10.26 -5.09 3.01
C LEU A 32 11.59 -4.79 3.75
N ALA A 33 12.57 -5.70 3.67
CA ALA A 33 13.90 -5.51 4.25
C ALA A 33 14.69 -4.40 3.53
N ASN A 34 15.10 -3.38 4.27
CA ASN A 34 16.14 -2.46 3.85
C ASN A 34 17.51 -3.02 4.24
N THR A 35 18.29 -3.42 3.24
CA THR A 35 19.64 -4.01 3.38
C THR A 35 20.76 -3.02 3.05
N ARG A 36 20.46 -1.74 2.80
CA ARG A 36 21.44 -0.74 2.32
C ARG A 36 22.45 -0.29 3.38
N LYS A 37 22.22 -0.57 4.67
CA LYS A 37 23.03 -0.11 5.80
C LYS A 37 23.64 -1.28 6.60
N GLY A 38 24.71 -1.84 6.08
CA GLY A 38 25.49 -2.88 6.76
C GLY A 38 24.91 -4.30 6.61
N ARG A 39 25.24 -5.19 7.54
CA ARG A 39 24.92 -6.64 7.46
C ARG A 39 23.60 -7.06 8.11
N LYS A 40 22.95 -6.16 8.86
CA LYS A 40 21.66 -6.43 9.51
C LYS A 40 20.53 -5.86 8.65
N PRO A 41 19.55 -6.67 8.19
CA PRO A 41 18.38 -6.13 7.51
C PRO A 41 17.54 -5.31 8.49
N ASP A 42 17.02 -4.19 8.00
CA ASP A 42 16.08 -3.33 8.73
C ASP A 42 14.65 -3.49 8.19
N PHE A 43 13.65 -3.52 9.06
CA PHE A 43 12.26 -3.83 8.72
C PHE A 43 11.27 -2.73 9.13
N HIS A 44 11.72 -1.51 9.45
CA HIS A 44 10.83 -0.40 9.82
C HIS A 44 9.80 -0.01 8.75
N GLY A 45 10.01 -0.40 7.48
CA GLY A 45 9.02 -0.24 6.41
C GLY A 45 7.87 -1.25 6.44
N ALA A 46 7.95 -2.31 7.25
CA ALA A 46 6.89 -3.29 7.39
C ALA A 46 5.76 -2.80 8.30
N MET A 47 4.53 -3.21 8.01
CA MET A 47 3.36 -2.89 8.81
C MET A 47 3.38 -3.62 10.16
N ALA A 48 2.91 -2.97 11.22
CA ALA A 48 2.79 -3.57 12.56
C ALA A 48 1.92 -4.85 12.54
N PRO A 49 2.25 -5.89 13.33
CA PRO A 49 1.67 -7.23 13.19
C PRO A 49 0.14 -7.29 13.17
N ASP A 50 -0.56 -6.60 14.09
CA ASP A 50 -2.03 -6.66 14.18
C ASP A 50 -2.72 -6.13 12.91
N LYS A 51 -2.20 -5.02 12.37
CA LYS A 51 -2.71 -4.42 11.12
C LYS A 51 -2.31 -5.26 9.91
N ALA A 52 -1.10 -5.82 9.92
CA ALA A 52 -0.61 -6.71 8.88
C ALA A 52 -1.43 -8.01 8.81
N LYS A 53 -1.85 -8.55 9.95
CA LYS A 53 -2.72 -9.74 10.05
C LYS A 53 -4.09 -9.47 9.41
N ALA A 54 -4.78 -8.40 9.82
CA ALA A 54 -6.08 -8.05 9.25
C ALA A 54 -5.99 -7.77 7.73
N LEU A 55 -4.90 -7.15 7.27
CA LEU A 55 -4.64 -6.95 5.83
C LEU A 55 -4.38 -8.28 5.10
N TYR A 56 -3.65 -9.20 5.73
CA TYR A 56 -3.36 -10.52 5.17
C TYR A 56 -4.62 -11.39 5.05
N GLU A 57 -5.45 -11.42 6.08
CA GLU A 57 -6.74 -12.14 6.08
C GLU A 57 -7.67 -11.58 4.99
N ALA A 58 -7.73 -10.25 4.82
CA ALA A 58 -8.48 -9.63 3.74
C ALA A 58 -7.91 -9.93 2.35
N PHE A 59 -6.58 -9.96 2.20
CA PHE A 59 -5.91 -10.37 0.97
C PHE A 59 -6.23 -11.84 0.62
N PHE A 60 -6.08 -12.75 1.57
CA PHE A 60 -6.34 -14.18 1.39
C PHE A 60 -7.79 -14.44 0.98
N ALA A 61 -8.75 -13.83 1.67
CA ALA A 61 -10.16 -13.90 1.30
C ALA A 61 -10.43 -13.32 -0.11
N GLY A 62 -9.73 -12.26 -0.50
CA GLY A 62 -9.78 -11.70 -1.86
C GLY A 62 -9.23 -12.65 -2.94
N VAL A 63 -8.17 -13.40 -2.65
CA VAL A 63 -7.63 -14.44 -3.55
C VAL A 63 -8.61 -15.61 -3.67
N GLN A 64 -9.21 -16.05 -2.56
CA GLN A 64 -10.27 -17.08 -2.58
C GLN A 64 -11.48 -16.65 -3.40
N GLN A 65 -11.94 -15.40 -3.24
CA GLN A 65 -13.07 -14.84 -4.00
C GLN A 65 -12.75 -14.67 -5.49
N GLY A 66 -11.50 -14.35 -5.83
CA GLY A 66 -11.03 -14.22 -7.21
C GLY A 66 -10.74 -15.54 -7.93
N TYR A 67 -10.86 -16.68 -7.25
CA TYR A 67 -10.61 -18.01 -7.81
C TYR A 67 -11.53 -19.07 -7.16
N LYS A 68 -10.98 -20.24 -6.81
CA LYS A 68 -11.68 -21.38 -6.22
C LYS A 68 -11.16 -21.58 -4.78
N PRO A 69 -11.97 -21.37 -3.72
CA PRO A 69 -11.51 -21.41 -2.33
C PRO A 69 -10.75 -22.70 -1.96
N GLU A 70 -11.15 -23.84 -2.53
CA GLU A 70 -10.52 -25.15 -2.31
C GLU A 70 -9.11 -25.28 -2.91
N LYS A 71 -8.76 -24.44 -3.90
CA LYS A 71 -7.44 -24.40 -4.55
C LYS A 71 -6.50 -23.32 -4.01
N VAL A 72 -6.95 -22.54 -3.03
CA VAL A 72 -6.13 -21.53 -2.36
C VAL A 72 -5.80 -22.03 -0.95
N LYS A 73 -4.51 -22.28 -0.70
CA LYS A 73 -3.98 -22.76 0.58
C LYS A 73 -3.35 -21.59 1.34
N ASP A 74 -3.46 -21.63 2.66
CA ASP A 74 -2.82 -20.68 3.57
C ASP A 74 -1.60 -21.32 4.26
N GLY A 75 -0.66 -20.48 4.68
CA GLY A 75 0.30 -20.81 5.73
C GLY A 75 -0.30 -20.55 7.11
N VAL A 76 0.55 -20.17 8.07
CA VAL A 76 0.11 -19.68 9.38
C VAL A 76 0.77 -18.33 9.63
N PHE A 77 -0.04 -17.27 9.73
CA PHE A 77 0.45 -15.91 9.92
C PHE A 77 1.34 -15.78 11.16
N GLN A 78 2.51 -15.16 11.00
CA GLN A 78 3.53 -14.95 12.04
C GLN A 78 4.11 -16.24 12.69
N ALA A 79 3.84 -17.43 12.14
CA ALA A 79 4.48 -18.66 12.60
C ALA A 79 5.86 -18.87 11.97
N MET A 80 6.76 -19.56 12.70
CA MET A 80 7.95 -20.15 12.09
C MET A 80 7.53 -21.35 11.26
N MET A 81 7.81 -21.31 9.95
CA MET A 81 7.41 -22.34 8.99
C MET A 81 8.61 -22.85 8.20
N GLN A 82 8.58 -24.14 7.84
CA GLN A 82 9.44 -24.71 6.81
C GLN A 82 8.58 -24.87 5.56
N VAL A 83 8.87 -24.10 4.50
CA VAL A 83 8.10 -24.13 3.24
C VAL A 83 8.97 -24.82 2.19
N ALA A 84 8.52 -25.99 1.73
CA ALA A 84 9.14 -26.69 0.60
C ALA A 84 8.57 -26.14 -0.71
N LEU A 85 9.44 -25.81 -1.66
CA LEU A 85 9.06 -25.26 -2.96
C LEU A 85 9.90 -25.92 -4.07
N VAL A 86 9.22 -26.56 -5.01
CA VAL A 86 9.82 -27.08 -6.25
C VAL A 86 9.43 -26.12 -7.36
N ASN A 87 10.38 -25.31 -7.83
CA ASN A 87 10.14 -24.36 -8.91
C ASN A 87 10.28 -25.05 -10.26
N ASP A 88 9.15 -25.33 -10.90
CA ASP A 88 9.12 -25.70 -12.32
C ASP A 88 9.46 -24.46 -13.17
N GLY A 89 10.47 -24.57 -14.05
CA GLY A 89 11.09 -23.43 -14.74
C GLY A 89 12.60 -23.29 -14.46
N PRO A 90 13.04 -22.47 -13.48
CA PRO A 90 12.24 -21.71 -12.53
C PRO A 90 11.80 -20.34 -13.08
N VAL A 91 10.59 -19.92 -12.70
CA VAL A 91 10.02 -18.59 -13.00
C VAL A 91 9.70 -17.85 -11.70
N THR A 92 10.28 -16.68 -11.50
CA THR A 92 10.06 -15.84 -10.31
C THR A 92 9.76 -14.41 -10.73
N LEU A 93 8.74 -13.78 -10.12
CA LEU A 93 8.37 -12.40 -10.35
C LEU A 93 8.22 -11.64 -9.03
N GLU A 94 8.74 -10.43 -9.00
CA GLU A 94 8.48 -9.47 -7.92
C GLU A 94 7.29 -8.59 -8.32
N LEU A 95 6.30 -8.47 -7.43
CA LEU A 95 5.09 -7.68 -7.64
C LEU A 95 4.94 -6.66 -6.52
N ASN A 96 4.78 -5.39 -6.90
CA ASN A 96 4.48 -4.32 -5.95
C ASN A 96 3.25 -3.53 -6.44
N THR A 97 2.31 -3.26 -5.53
CA THR A 97 1.15 -2.42 -5.84
C THR A 97 1.59 -0.96 -6.01
N PRO A 98 1.12 -0.22 -7.02
CA PRO A 98 1.52 1.17 -7.22
C PRO A 98 1.30 2.02 -5.97
N GLU A 99 2.31 2.80 -5.56
CA GLU A 99 2.17 3.73 -4.46
C GLU A 99 1.04 4.72 -4.73
N LYS A 100 0.06 4.74 -3.81
CA LYS A 100 -1.08 5.63 -3.89
C LYS A 100 -0.65 7.04 -3.52
N LYS A 101 -0.12 7.80 -4.49
CA LYS A 101 0.30 9.20 -4.31
C LYS A 101 -0.77 9.96 -3.52
N PRO A 102 -0.41 10.68 -2.45
CA PRO A 102 -1.38 11.42 -1.65
C PRO A 102 -2.10 12.43 -2.56
N LYS A 103 -3.44 12.43 -2.52
CA LYS A 103 -4.20 13.48 -3.20
C LYS A 103 -3.83 14.82 -2.56
N PRO A 104 -3.58 15.89 -3.35
CA PRO A 104 -3.33 17.20 -2.78
C PRO A 104 -4.53 17.60 -1.92
N GLU A 105 -4.24 17.95 -0.68
CA GLU A 105 -5.25 18.33 0.30
C GLU A 105 -5.98 19.58 -0.21
N LYS A 106 -7.31 19.55 -0.26
CA LYS A 106 -8.09 20.72 -0.69
C LYS A 106 -8.01 21.76 0.42
N GLY A 107 -7.06 22.69 0.29
CA GLY A 107 -6.80 23.76 1.25
C GLY A 107 -8.10 24.44 1.68
N ASN A 108 -8.38 24.39 2.98
CA ASN A 108 -9.62 24.90 3.55
C ASN A 108 -9.64 26.43 3.40
N LYS A 109 -10.58 26.97 2.61
CA LYS A 109 -10.69 28.42 2.40
C LYS A 109 -11.25 29.06 3.68
N VAL A 110 -10.36 29.59 4.52
CA VAL A 110 -10.75 30.41 5.67
C VAL A 110 -11.49 31.65 5.16
N ALA A 111 -12.79 31.72 5.41
CA ALA A 111 -13.60 32.89 5.09
C ALA A 111 -13.19 34.05 6.00
N LYS A 112 -12.63 35.12 5.43
CA LYS A 112 -12.43 36.38 6.15
C LYS A 112 -13.78 37.01 6.42
N LEU A 113 -14.21 37.00 7.68
CA LEU A 113 -15.32 37.84 8.13
C LEU A 113 -14.92 39.32 7.97
N LYS A 114 -15.68 40.07 7.16
CA LYS A 114 -15.68 41.54 7.23
C LYS A 114 -16.62 41.94 8.35
N VAL A 115 -16.10 42.59 9.38
CA VAL A 115 -16.90 43.43 10.29
C VAL A 115 -16.76 44.87 9.81
N GLY A 116 -17.86 45.62 9.77
CA GLY A 116 -17.90 47.00 9.30
C GLY A 116 -18.86 47.86 10.12
N GLY A 117 -18.63 49.17 10.11
CA GLY A 117 -19.30 50.15 10.98
C GLY A 117 -18.65 50.25 12.37
N THR A 118 -18.46 51.41 12.98
CA THR A 118 -19.15 52.71 12.76
C THR A 118 -18.25 53.93 12.92
N GLU A 119 -18.62 55.00 12.22
CA GLU A 119 -18.21 56.40 12.44
C GLU A 119 -19.14 57.05 13.50
N THR A 120 -18.99 58.25 14.08
CA THR A 120 -18.05 59.41 14.09
C THR A 120 -18.36 60.19 15.43
N PRO A 121 -18.02 61.48 15.70
CA PRO A 121 -17.05 62.45 15.13
C PRO A 121 -16.08 63.05 16.18
N GLY A 122 -15.19 63.95 15.73
CA GLY A 122 -14.06 64.50 16.51
C GLY A 122 -14.31 65.78 17.34
N SER A 123 -13.21 66.41 17.76
CA SER A 123 -13.07 67.85 17.97
C SER A 123 -11.58 68.26 18.01
N THR A 124 -11.29 69.56 18.06
CA THR A 124 -10.04 70.18 17.57
C THR A 124 -9.26 71.01 18.60
N SER A 125 -7.92 71.04 18.51
CA SER A 125 -6.94 72.15 18.74
C SER A 125 -5.56 71.54 19.06
N GLY A 126 -4.45 71.94 18.43
CA GLY A 126 -3.60 73.11 18.76
C GLY A 126 -2.44 72.67 19.69
N VAL A 127 -1.17 73.13 19.62
CA VAL A 127 -0.44 74.18 18.86
C VAL A 127 1.07 73.81 18.88
N SER A 128 1.92 74.41 18.01
CA SER A 128 3.40 74.64 18.17
C SER A 128 4.36 73.43 18.27
N GLU A 129 5.67 73.51 17.96
CA GLU A 129 6.48 74.34 17.01
C GLU A 129 7.87 73.66 16.89
N GLU A 130 8.78 74.17 16.04
CA GLU A 130 10.09 73.58 15.76
C GLU A 130 11.10 73.63 16.93
N MET A 131 12.00 72.63 16.99
CA MET A 131 13.45 72.77 17.23
C MET A 131 14.20 71.46 16.93
#